data_AF-A0A0Q5QGC6-F1
#
_entry.id   AF-A0A0Q5QGC6-F1
#
_cell.length_a   1.000
_cell.length_b   1.000
_cell.length_c   1.000
_cell.angle_alpha   90.00
_cell.angle_beta   90.00
_cell.angle_gamma   90.00
#
_symmetry.space_group_name_H-M   'P 1'
#
loop_
_entity.id
_entity.type
_entity.pdbx_description
1 polymer ?
#
loop_
_entity_poly.entity_id
_entity_poly.type
_entity_poly.pdbx_seq_one_letter_code
_entity_poly.pdbx_strand_id
1 'polypeptide(L)'
;MKKILLLSLLVFLSTSCVSKKNLAIRQNILTLRDSYCKAPFHYNYDEKLPSYNSDSILLTNSNLKANFSDQSILMLNALGNLDEVNEIIDQKKKQDLSAQVKVLQLKMKINSKITLALSELDAVAAEFDCEGERVEQVEGYVDNLNDVRNKRLILFSVITGAAASIAGGIVTNDGWSRVIDVSGGGLGAAFGLATLDPKGKKVEFIHKRNLLSDIWNEKLTSTNFPPFIWYMYTEPRFSRDNVAAIESIKAGWLHYQFDDDQKRADSSVIFSDGGMYFSKDLQIRAAMLNQMQSATRTINQTINYLLLDLDKLIL
;
A
#
# COMPACT_ATOMS: atom_id res chain seq x y z
N MET A 1 -32.08 44.48 28.85
CA MET A 1 -32.24 43.02 29.10
C MET A 1 -32.91 42.26 27.93
N LYS A 2 -34.07 42.69 27.40
CA LYS A 2 -34.75 42.00 26.27
C LYS A 2 -33.89 41.83 24.98
N LYS A 3 -33.02 42.79 24.65
CA LYS A 3 -32.14 42.72 23.47
C LYS A 3 -31.00 41.70 23.59
N ILE A 4 -30.50 41.46 24.80
CA ILE A 4 -29.43 40.48 25.07
C ILE A 4 -30.01 39.06 24.99
N LEU A 5 -31.22 38.86 25.51
CA LEU A 5 -31.91 37.57 25.47
C LEU A 5 -32.27 37.13 24.04
N LEU A 6 -32.62 38.09 23.18
CA LEU A 6 -32.90 37.84 21.75
C LEU A 6 -31.63 37.44 20.98
N LEU A 7 -30.49 38.07 21.30
CA LEU A 7 -29.20 37.76 20.69
C LEU A 7 -28.72 36.35 21.08
N SER A 8 -28.88 35.97 22.35
CA SER A 8 -28.58 34.60 22.81
C SER A 8 -29.47 33.54 22.16
N LEU A 9 -30.76 33.85 21.93
CA LEU A 9 -31.68 32.93 21.28
C LEU A 9 -31.35 32.70 19.79
N LEU A 10 -30.91 33.76 19.09
CA LEU A 10 -30.47 33.70 17.69
C LEU A 10 -29.17 32.91 17.51
N VAL A 11 -28.24 32.99 18.47
CA VAL A 11 -27.01 32.18 18.46
C VAL A 11 -27.32 30.69 18.65
N PHE A 12 -28.24 30.33 19.56
CA PHE A 12 -28.65 28.94 19.80
C PHE A 12 -29.41 28.30 18.63
N LEU A 13 -30.14 29.08 17.83
CA LEU A 13 -30.87 28.55 16.67
C LEU A 13 -29.94 28.22 15.47
N SER A 14 -28.68 28.65 15.49
CA SER A 14 -27.73 28.45 14.38
C SER A 14 -26.92 27.15 14.46
N THR A 15 -27.02 26.36 15.54
CA THR A 15 -26.12 25.22 15.80
C THR A 15 -26.61 23.84 15.34
N SER A 16 -27.83 23.71 14.79
CA SER A 16 -28.46 22.38 14.62
C SER A 16 -28.71 21.90 13.18
N CYS A 17 -28.28 22.62 12.15
CA CYS A 17 -28.42 22.14 10.76
C CYS A 17 -27.17 21.38 10.29
N VAL A 18 -27.13 20.06 10.51
CA VAL A 18 -26.20 19.19 9.76
C VAL A 18 -26.71 19.08 8.33
N SER A 19 -25.99 19.67 7.38
CA SER A 19 -26.34 19.63 5.96
C SER A 19 -26.46 18.20 5.43
N LYS A 20 -27.44 17.92 4.56
CA LYS A 20 -27.59 16.64 3.82
C LYS A 20 -26.30 16.21 3.12
N LYS A 21 -25.46 17.16 2.70
CA LYS A 21 -24.12 16.92 2.13
C LYS A 21 -23.20 16.16 3.09
N ASN A 22 -23.22 16.50 4.39
CA ASN A 22 -22.42 15.81 5.41
C ASN A 22 -22.92 14.38 5.70
N LEU A 23 -24.20 14.10 5.42
CA LEU A 23 -24.81 12.80 5.67
C LEU A 23 -24.44 11.79 4.56
N ALA A 24 -24.47 12.22 3.29
CA ALA A 24 -23.99 11.42 2.15
C ALA A 24 -22.48 11.11 2.25
N ILE A 25 -21.67 12.11 2.65
CA ILE A 25 -20.24 11.93 2.91
C ILE A 25 -20.01 10.86 3.99
N ARG A 26 -20.78 10.87 5.09
CA ARG A 26 -20.68 9.85 6.15
C ARG A 26 -20.98 8.44 5.67
N GLN A 27 -21.95 8.25 4.77
CA GLN A 27 -22.28 6.94 4.24
C GLN A 27 -21.19 6.39 3.31
N ASN A 28 -20.59 7.22 2.44
CA ASN A 28 -19.48 6.81 1.59
C ASN A 28 -18.21 6.44 2.38
N ILE A 29 -17.99 7.06 3.55
CA ILE A 29 -16.88 6.69 4.43
C ILE A 29 -17.08 5.32 5.05
N LEU A 30 -18.32 4.95 5.38
CA LEU A 30 -18.62 3.61 5.92
C LEU A 30 -18.33 2.52 4.90
N THR A 31 -18.57 2.77 3.60
CA THR A 31 -18.25 1.82 2.53
C THR A 31 -16.74 1.73 2.24
N LEU A 32 -15.99 2.80 2.49
CA LEU A 32 -14.52 2.83 2.35
C LEU A 32 -13.79 2.28 3.59
N ARG A 33 -14.49 2.14 4.72
CA ARG A 33 -13.92 1.67 5.99
C ARG A 33 -13.51 0.21 5.93
N ASP A 34 -14.31 -0.63 5.28
CA ASP A 34 -14.06 -2.06 5.12
C ASP A 34 -13.40 -2.35 3.76
N SER A 35 -12.46 -3.30 3.72
CA SER A 35 -11.81 -3.70 2.47
C SER A 35 -12.78 -4.46 1.56
N TYR A 36 -13.14 -3.82 0.44
CA TYR A 36 -13.81 -4.41 -0.71
C TYR A 36 -12.85 -4.93 -1.78
N CYS A 37 -11.53 -4.73 -1.60
CA CYS A 37 -10.50 -5.13 -2.56
C CYS A 37 -10.06 -6.59 -2.37
N LYS A 38 -10.35 -7.18 -1.21
CA LYS A 38 -10.08 -8.60 -0.97
C LYS A 38 -10.89 -9.47 -1.94
N ALA A 39 -10.27 -10.53 -2.43
CA ALA A 39 -10.99 -11.58 -3.13
C ALA A 39 -12.12 -12.16 -2.24
N PRO A 40 -13.29 -12.49 -2.83
CA PRO A 40 -14.44 -13.00 -2.06
C PRO A 40 -14.19 -14.37 -1.43
N PHE A 41 -13.18 -15.10 -1.91
CA PHE A 41 -12.75 -16.39 -1.38
C PHE A 41 -11.29 -16.30 -0.93
N HIS A 42 -10.94 -17.03 0.13
CA HIS A 42 -9.53 -17.30 0.42
C HIS A 42 -8.97 -18.02 -0.79
N TYR A 43 -7.92 -17.46 -1.37
CA TYR A 43 -7.16 -18.17 -2.37
C TYR A 43 -6.62 -19.44 -1.71
N ASN A 44 -7.20 -20.57 -2.09
CA ASN A 44 -6.67 -21.86 -1.69
C ASN A 44 -5.52 -22.14 -2.64
N TYR A 45 -4.37 -21.54 -2.36
CA TYR A 45 -3.11 -21.87 -3.02
C TYR A 45 -2.73 -23.28 -2.53
N ASP A 46 -3.44 -24.30 -3.01
CA ASP A 46 -3.07 -25.71 -2.88
C ASP A 46 -1.85 -25.95 -3.77
N GLU A 47 -0.74 -25.33 -3.42
CA GLU A 47 0.51 -25.46 -4.13
C GLU A 47 1.62 -25.78 -3.15
N LYS A 48 2.17 -26.97 -3.39
CA LYS A 48 3.40 -27.50 -2.81
C LYS A 48 4.40 -26.35 -2.65
N LEU A 49 4.67 -25.97 -1.40
CA LEU A 49 5.65 -24.93 -1.10
C LEU A 49 6.94 -25.22 -1.88
N PRO A 50 7.50 -24.23 -2.58
CA PRO A 50 8.75 -24.44 -3.26
C PRO A 50 9.83 -24.80 -2.25
N SER A 51 10.82 -25.59 -2.67
CA SER A 51 12.03 -25.70 -1.85
C SER A 51 12.69 -24.32 -1.81
N TYR A 52 13.09 -23.87 -0.61
CA TYR A 52 13.67 -22.54 -0.40
C TYR A 52 15.20 -22.54 -0.40
N ASN A 53 15.85 -23.70 -0.52
CA ASN A 53 17.31 -23.78 -0.56
C ASN A 53 17.81 -23.68 -2.01
N SER A 54 18.00 -22.46 -2.49
CA SER A 54 18.40 -22.18 -3.88
C SER A 54 19.73 -22.83 -4.27
N ASP A 55 20.72 -22.86 -3.37
CA ASP A 55 22.00 -23.55 -3.61
C ASP A 55 21.81 -25.03 -3.90
N SER A 56 21.04 -25.73 -3.05
CA SER A 56 20.77 -27.15 -3.21
C SER A 56 19.99 -27.46 -4.49
N ILE A 57 19.02 -26.61 -4.83
CA ILE A 57 18.24 -26.73 -6.06
C ILE A 57 19.14 -26.62 -7.28
N LEU A 58 20.00 -25.60 -7.32
CA LEU A 58 20.88 -25.33 -8.46
C LEU A 58 21.98 -26.37 -8.60
N LEU A 59 22.51 -26.89 -7.49
CA LEU A 59 23.46 -28.00 -7.48
C LEU A 59 22.81 -29.27 -8.07
N THR A 60 21.62 -29.62 -7.58
CA THR A 60 20.88 -30.81 -8.01
C THR A 60 20.49 -30.74 -9.49
N ASN A 61 20.18 -29.55 -9.99
CA ASN A 61 19.74 -29.32 -11.38
C ASN A 61 20.84 -28.68 -12.25
N SER A 62 22.11 -28.96 -11.94
CA SER A 62 23.27 -28.40 -12.67
C SER A 62 23.27 -28.75 -14.16
N ASN A 63 22.66 -29.87 -14.55
CA ASN A 63 22.45 -30.27 -15.95
C ASN A 63 21.58 -29.29 -16.74
N LEU A 64 20.70 -28.52 -16.07
CA LEU A 64 19.82 -27.54 -16.72
C LEU A 64 20.55 -26.25 -17.11
N LYS A 65 21.72 -25.97 -16.53
CA LYS A 65 22.48 -24.73 -16.78
C LYS A 65 22.95 -24.56 -18.22
N ALA A 66 22.92 -25.62 -19.03
CA ALA A 66 23.21 -25.54 -20.47
C ALA A 66 22.11 -24.79 -21.25
N ASN A 67 20.88 -24.77 -20.75
CA ASN A 67 19.71 -24.20 -21.44
C ASN A 67 19.02 -23.07 -20.64
N PHE A 68 19.23 -23.04 -19.33
CA PHE A 68 18.52 -22.14 -18.42
C PHE A 68 19.49 -21.35 -17.56
N SER A 69 19.15 -20.08 -17.32
CA SER A 69 19.81 -19.30 -16.27
C SER A 69 19.49 -19.85 -14.87
N ASP A 70 20.29 -19.50 -13.86
CA ASP A 70 20.00 -19.85 -12.46
C ASP A 70 18.61 -19.35 -12.04
N GLN A 71 18.20 -18.14 -12.45
CA GLN A 71 16.86 -17.61 -12.19
C GLN A 71 15.77 -18.45 -12.85
N SER A 72 15.97 -18.87 -14.11
CA SER A 72 15.03 -19.73 -14.83
C SER A 72 14.87 -21.10 -14.12
N ILE A 73 15.96 -21.68 -13.61
CA ILE A 73 15.92 -22.95 -12.85
C ILE A 73 15.16 -22.77 -11.53
N LEU A 74 15.42 -21.71 -10.78
CA LEU A 74 14.72 -21.43 -9.52
C LEU A 74 13.23 -21.15 -9.73
N MET A 75 12.87 -20.53 -10.84
CA MET A 75 11.47 -20.31 -11.20
C MET A 75 10.78 -21.60 -11.65
N LEU A 76 11.47 -22.49 -12.37
CA LEU A 76 10.97 -23.84 -12.64
C LEU A 76 10.77 -24.63 -11.35
N ASN A 77 11.64 -24.47 -10.35
CA ASN A 77 11.40 -25.02 -9.00
C ASN A 77 10.13 -24.44 -8.38
N ALA A 78 9.98 -23.11 -8.45
CA ALA A 78 8.85 -22.40 -7.86
C ALA A 78 7.50 -22.81 -8.47
N LEU A 79 7.47 -23.07 -9.77
CA LEU A 79 6.28 -23.53 -10.51
C LEU A 79 6.11 -25.07 -10.47
N GLY A 80 7.04 -25.78 -9.83
CA GLY A 80 7.05 -27.25 -9.79
C GLY A 80 7.18 -27.88 -11.18
N ASN A 81 8.03 -27.32 -12.05
CA ASN A 81 8.24 -27.70 -13.44
C ASN A 81 9.59 -28.37 -13.74
N LEU A 82 10.46 -28.56 -12.73
CA LEU A 82 11.78 -29.17 -12.93
C LEU A 82 11.70 -30.58 -13.52
N ASP A 83 10.77 -31.40 -13.06
CA ASP A 83 10.60 -32.78 -13.53
C ASP A 83 10.19 -32.81 -15.02
N GLU A 84 9.22 -31.97 -15.41
CA GLU A 84 8.78 -31.88 -16.79
C GLU A 84 9.89 -31.41 -17.74
N VAL A 85 10.72 -30.46 -17.32
CA VAL A 85 11.83 -29.95 -18.14
C VAL A 85 12.94 -31.01 -18.30
N ASN A 86 13.29 -31.71 -17.22
CA ASN A 86 14.24 -32.83 -17.31
C ASN A 86 13.72 -33.92 -18.25
N GLU A 87 12.42 -34.25 -18.17
CA GLU A 87 11.81 -35.22 -19.08
C GLU A 87 11.87 -34.76 -20.54
N ILE A 88 11.64 -33.47 -20.84
CA ILE A 88 11.78 -32.92 -22.21
C ILE A 88 13.20 -33.16 -22.75
N ILE A 89 14.24 -32.88 -21.95
CA ILE A 89 15.65 -33.07 -22.36
C ILE A 89 15.92 -34.53 -22.72
N ASP A 90 15.38 -35.48 -21.95
CA ASP A 90 15.57 -36.91 -22.22
C ASP A 90 14.77 -37.41 -23.43
N GLN A 91 13.54 -36.92 -23.64
CA GLN A 91 12.76 -37.30 -24.81
C GLN A 91 13.38 -36.76 -26.12
N LYS A 92 13.98 -35.56 -26.12
CA LYS A 92 14.65 -35.00 -27.32
C LYS A 92 15.78 -35.87 -27.85
N LYS A 93 16.36 -36.77 -27.04
CA LYS A 93 17.41 -37.71 -27.46
C LYS A 93 16.90 -38.87 -28.32
N LYS A 94 15.60 -39.21 -28.24
CA LYS A 94 15.04 -40.45 -28.81
C LYS A 94 14.61 -40.34 -30.29
N GLN A 95 14.46 -39.12 -30.81
CA GLN A 95 14.17 -38.79 -32.23
C GLN A 95 12.96 -39.48 -32.88
N ASP A 96 12.11 -40.18 -32.13
CA ASP A 96 10.89 -40.82 -32.65
C ASP A 96 9.63 -39.96 -32.47
N LEU A 97 8.55 -40.31 -33.18
CA LEU A 97 7.29 -39.57 -33.16
C LEU A 97 6.62 -39.57 -31.77
N SER A 98 6.74 -40.66 -31.01
CA SER A 98 6.16 -40.74 -29.66
C SER A 98 6.87 -39.78 -28.71
N ALA A 99 8.19 -39.65 -28.83
CA ALA A 99 8.99 -38.70 -28.08
C ALA A 99 8.59 -37.25 -28.40
N GLN A 100 8.36 -36.91 -29.67
CA GLN A 100 7.89 -35.58 -30.08
C GLN A 100 6.52 -35.25 -29.51
N VAL A 101 5.56 -36.18 -29.56
CA VAL A 101 4.23 -35.99 -28.96
C VAL A 101 4.34 -35.78 -27.45
N LYS A 102 5.20 -36.55 -26.76
CA LYS A 102 5.43 -36.40 -25.33
C LYS A 102 6.02 -35.03 -24.97
N VAL A 103 6.97 -34.51 -25.76
CA VAL A 103 7.52 -33.15 -25.58
C VAL A 103 6.41 -32.10 -25.69
N LEU A 104 5.51 -32.22 -26.66
CA LEU A 104 4.39 -31.29 -26.81
C LEU A 104 3.42 -31.34 -25.61
N GLN A 105 3.12 -32.53 -25.09
CA GLN A 105 2.30 -32.69 -23.88
C GLN A 105 2.95 -32.03 -22.65
N LEU A 106 4.26 -32.21 -22.47
CA LEU A 106 5.01 -31.59 -21.38
C LEU A 106 5.03 -30.07 -21.52
N LYS A 107 5.21 -29.54 -22.75
CA LYS A 107 5.09 -28.10 -23.04
C LYS A 107 3.73 -27.55 -22.60
N MET A 108 2.64 -28.23 -22.97
CA MET A 108 1.29 -27.80 -22.59
C MET A 108 1.11 -27.77 -21.06
N LYS A 109 1.65 -28.77 -20.35
CA LYS A 109 1.60 -28.83 -18.88
C LYS A 109 2.39 -27.69 -18.22
N ILE A 110 3.58 -27.40 -18.73
CA ILE A 110 4.40 -26.26 -18.26
C ILE A 110 3.66 -24.94 -18.52
N ASN A 111 3.18 -24.72 -19.74
CA ASN A 111 2.44 -23.50 -20.09
C ASN A 111 1.20 -23.30 -19.22
N SER A 112 0.44 -24.36 -18.92
CA SER A 112 -0.71 -24.28 -18.03
C SER A 112 -0.33 -23.78 -16.63
N LYS A 113 0.77 -24.26 -16.05
CA LYS A 113 1.25 -23.81 -14.74
C LYS A 113 1.72 -22.36 -14.78
N ILE A 114 2.45 -21.96 -15.83
CA ILE A 114 2.86 -20.56 -16.03
C ILE A 114 1.64 -19.64 -16.17
N THR A 115 0.62 -20.03 -16.93
CA THR A 115 -0.60 -19.23 -17.10
C THR A 115 -1.35 -19.04 -15.78
N LEU A 116 -1.42 -20.08 -14.94
CA LEU A 116 -2.01 -19.97 -13.60
C LEU A 116 -1.21 -18.99 -12.74
N ALA A 117 0.12 -19.13 -12.70
CA ALA A 117 0.99 -18.23 -11.94
C ALA A 117 0.90 -16.76 -12.41
N LEU A 118 0.79 -16.52 -13.72
CA LEU A 118 0.54 -15.18 -14.26
C LEU A 118 -0.82 -14.62 -13.82
N SER A 119 -1.86 -15.44 -13.81
CA SER A 119 -3.18 -15.03 -13.31
C SER A 119 -3.15 -14.69 -11.81
N GLU A 120 -2.39 -15.42 -11.01
CA GLU A 120 -2.19 -15.12 -9.59
C GLU A 120 -1.40 -13.82 -9.40
N LEU A 121 -0.39 -13.60 -10.23
CA LEU A 121 0.41 -12.38 -10.22
C LEU A 121 -0.43 -11.15 -10.52
N ASP A 122 -1.26 -11.21 -11.56
CA ASP A 122 -2.16 -10.14 -11.93
C ASP A 122 -3.21 -9.87 -10.84
N ALA A 123 -3.72 -10.93 -10.19
CA ALA A 123 -4.63 -10.80 -9.07
C ALA A 123 -4.00 -10.08 -7.87
N VAL A 124 -2.77 -10.44 -7.49
CA VAL A 124 -2.04 -9.75 -6.41
C VAL A 124 -1.73 -8.30 -6.77
N ALA A 125 -1.31 -8.03 -8.00
CA ALA A 125 -1.07 -6.66 -8.46
C ALA A 125 -2.36 -5.81 -8.45
N ALA A 126 -3.50 -6.39 -8.83
CA ALA A 126 -4.80 -5.73 -8.77
C ALA A 126 -5.28 -5.49 -7.33
N GLU A 127 -4.99 -6.41 -6.40
CA GLU A 127 -5.29 -6.22 -4.98
C GLU A 127 -4.49 -5.03 -4.42
N PHE A 128 -3.19 -4.92 -4.74
CA PHE A 128 -2.38 -3.76 -4.37
C PHE A 128 -2.91 -2.45 -4.96
N ASP A 129 -3.27 -2.43 -6.25
CA ASP A 129 -3.82 -1.26 -6.94
C ASP A 129 -5.13 -0.79 -6.28
N CYS A 130 -6.07 -1.73 -6.06
CA CYS A 130 -7.34 -1.43 -5.45
C CYS A 130 -7.18 -0.93 -4.01
N GLU A 131 -6.33 -1.57 -3.21
CA GLU A 131 -6.03 -1.12 -1.85
C GLU A 131 -5.37 0.25 -1.85
N GLY A 132 -4.45 0.52 -2.79
CA GLY A 132 -3.80 1.82 -2.97
C GLY A 132 -4.82 2.92 -3.24
N GLU A 133 -5.63 2.75 -4.27
CA GLU A 133 -6.71 3.68 -4.64
C GLU A 133 -7.71 3.87 -3.50
N ARG A 134 -8.10 2.80 -2.78
CA ARG A 134 -8.98 2.93 -1.60
C ARG A 134 -8.33 3.82 -0.53
N VAL A 135 -7.04 3.62 -0.25
CA VAL A 135 -6.31 4.42 0.73
C VAL A 135 -6.21 5.88 0.28
N GLU A 136 -5.88 6.15 -0.98
CA GLU A 136 -5.80 7.51 -1.55
C GLU A 136 -7.14 8.25 -1.51
N GLN A 137 -8.26 7.56 -1.74
CA GLN A 137 -9.60 8.16 -1.59
C GLN A 137 -9.89 8.57 -0.13
N VAL A 138 -9.49 7.74 0.83
CA VAL A 138 -9.65 8.06 2.26
C VAL A 138 -8.69 9.16 2.68
N GLU A 139 -7.46 9.18 2.17
CA GLU A 139 -6.48 10.25 2.35
C GLU A 139 -7.04 11.59 1.88
N GLY A 140 -7.47 11.67 0.61
CA GLY A 140 -8.03 12.88 0.03
C GLY A 140 -9.28 13.38 0.78
N TYR A 141 -10.06 12.46 1.36
CA TYR A 141 -11.14 12.82 2.26
C TYR A 141 -10.64 13.48 3.55
N VAL A 142 -9.67 12.87 4.24
CA VAL A 142 -9.09 13.40 5.48
C VAL A 142 -8.39 14.73 5.23
N ASP A 143 -7.69 14.89 4.11
CA ASP A 143 -7.06 16.14 3.72
C ASP A 143 -8.07 17.25 3.46
N ASN A 144 -9.13 16.97 2.73
CA ASN A 144 -10.19 17.95 2.54
C ASN A 144 -10.83 18.40 3.87
N LEU A 145 -10.96 17.49 4.86
CA LEU A 145 -11.40 17.88 6.21
C LEU A 145 -10.39 18.78 6.91
N ASN A 146 -9.10 18.47 6.80
CA ASN A 146 -8.03 19.28 7.39
C ASN A 146 -7.95 20.66 6.74
N ASP A 147 -8.06 20.73 5.41
CA ASP A 147 -8.06 21.97 4.63
C ASP A 147 -9.23 22.89 4.99
N VAL A 148 -10.44 22.35 5.06
CA VAL A 148 -11.62 23.14 5.47
C VAL A 148 -11.43 23.69 6.88
N ARG A 149 -10.85 22.91 7.80
CA ARG A 149 -10.54 23.39 9.14
C ARG A 149 -9.48 24.48 9.12
N ASN A 150 -8.37 24.26 8.42
CA ASN A 150 -7.26 25.21 8.36
C ASN A 150 -7.71 26.53 7.71
N LYS A 151 -8.50 26.48 6.62
CA LYS A 151 -9.12 27.67 6.01
C LYS A 151 -10.01 28.44 6.98
N ARG A 152 -10.79 27.74 7.83
CA ARG A 152 -11.59 28.40 8.88
C ARG A 152 -10.73 29.04 9.96
N LEU A 153 -9.66 28.39 10.40
CA LEU A 153 -8.72 28.95 11.38
C LEU A 153 -8.03 30.20 10.83
N ILE A 154 -7.58 30.17 9.57
CA ILE A 154 -7.03 31.35 8.88
C ILE A 154 -8.08 32.47 8.82
N LEU A 155 -9.32 32.15 8.42
CA LEU A 155 -10.39 33.15 8.36
C LEU A 155 -10.68 33.78 9.74
N PHE A 156 -10.75 32.97 10.80
CA PHE A 156 -10.93 33.47 12.17
C PHE A 156 -9.74 34.32 12.60
N SER A 157 -8.51 33.91 12.30
CA SER A 157 -7.31 34.71 12.56
C SER A 157 -7.39 36.08 11.88
N VAL A 158 -7.80 36.13 10.61
CA VAL A 158 -7.91 37.37 9.82
C VAL A 158 -9.03 38.26 10.37
N ILE A 159 -10.23 37.71 10.61
CA ILE A 159 -11.37 38.49 11.13
C ILE A 159 -11.07 39.00 12.54
N THR A 160 -10.54 38.16 13.43
CA THR A 160 -10.22 38.56 14.80
C THR A 160 -9.10 39.60 14.82
N GLY A 161 -8.07 39.45 13.99
CA GLY A 161 -7.02 40.47 13.83
C GLY A 161 -7.57 41.80 13.31
N ALA A 162 -8.43 41.77 12.28
CA ALA A 162 -9.04 42.98 11.73
C ALA A 162 -9.97 43.68 12.75
N ALA A 163 -10.79 42.92 13.47
CA ALA A 163 -11.70 43.45 14.49
C ALA A 163 -10.94 44.07 15.68
N ALA A 164 -9.82 43.45 16.10
CA ALA A 164 -8.96 43.97 17.14
C ALA A 164 -8.36 45.33 16.75
N SER A 165 -7.81 45.44 15.53
CA SER A 165 -7.23 46.69 15.02
C SER A 165 -8.23 47.83 14.93
N ILE A 166 -9.47 47.55 14.51
CA ILE A 166 -10.53 48.57 14.43
C ILE A 166 -10.98 49.00 15.84
N ALA A 167 -11.14 48.05 16.76
CA ALA A 167 -11.57 48.34 18.13
C ALA A 167 -10.49 49.12 18.92
N GLY A 168 -9.21 48.79 18.75
CA GLY A 168 -8.09 49.54 19.32
C GLY A 168 -8.00 50.98 18.80
N GLY A 169 -8.37 51.22 17.52
CA GLY A 169 -8.39 52.55 16.93
C GLY A 169 -9.56 53.45 17.37
N ILE A 170 -10.66 52.88 17.87
CA ILE A 170 -11.88 53.63 18.28
C ILE A 170 -11.93 53.86 19.80
N VAL A 171 -11.30 53.02 20.61
CA VAL A 171 -11.34 53.11 22.07
C VAL A 171 -10.18 53.95 22.60
N THR A 172 -10.48 55.20 22.98
CA THR A 172 -9.50 56.18 23.49
C THR A 172 -9.26 56.13 25.01
N ASN A 173 -9.82 55.14 25.72
CA ASN A 173 -9.66 54.99 27.17
C ASN A 173 -8.54 53.99 27.49
N ASP A 174 -7.45 54.45 28.11
CA ASP A 174 -6.17 53.73 28.30
C ASP A 174 -6.28 52.34 28.96
N GLY A 175 -7.30 52.14 29.80
CA GLY A 175 -7.55 50.84 30.44
C GLY A 175 -8.23 49.80 29.55
N TRP A 176 -9.11 50.25 28.64
CA TRP A 176 -9.87 49.37 27.76
C TRP A 176 -9.16 49.10 26.43
N SER A 177 -8.36 50.04 25.92
CA SER A 177 -7.55 49.83 24.70
C SER A 177 -6.53 48.70 24.89
N ARG A 178 -5.79 48.69 26.02
CA ARG A 178 -4.83 47.63 26.36
C ARG A 178 -5.46 46.24 26.48
N VAL A 179 -6.68 46.11 26.98
CA VAL A 179 -7.37 44.81 27.11
C VAL A 179 -7.83 44.29 25.76
N ILE A 180 -8.29 45.17 24.88
CA ILE A 180 -8.79 44.83 23.53
C ILE A 180 -7.63 44.44 22.61
N ASP A 181 -6.52 45.18 22.64
CA ASP A 181 -5.33 44.87 21.83
C ASP A 181 -4.67 43.55 22.26
N VAL A 182 -4.60 43.28 23.57
CA VAL A 182 -4.01 42.03 24.10
C VAL A 182 -4.90 40.82 23.84
N SER A 183 -6.22 40.96 23.95
CA SER A 183 -7.17 39.85 23.74
C SER A 183 -7.41 39.54 22.25
N GLY A 184 -7.57 40.56 21.40
CA GLY A 184 -7.79 40.39 19.97
C GLY A 184 -6.54 39.98 19.19
N GLY A 185 -5.39 40.61 19.49
CA GLY A 185 -4.10 40.22 18.90
C GLY A 185 -3.65 38.82 19.34
N GLY A 186 -3.87 38.46 20.61
CA GLY A 186 -3.55 37.14 21.15
C GLY A 186 -4.38 36.01 20.54
N LEU A 187 -5.69 36.21 20.36
CA LEU A 187 -6.57 35.20 19.75
C LEU A 187 -6.30 35.03 18.25
N GLY A 188 -6.05 36.12 17.52
CA GLY A 188 -5.62 36.05 16.12
C GLY A 188 -4.31 35.28 15.97
N ALA A 189 -3.30 35.62 16.77
CA ALA A 189 -2.02 34.90 16.79
C ALA A 189 -2.20 33.42 17.17
N ALA A 190 -3.06 33.09 18.14
CA ALA A 190 -3.34 31.71 18.53
C ALA A 190 -3.96 30.89 17.39
N PHE A 191 -4.93 31.45 16.65
CA PHE A 191 -5.51 30.78 15.48
C PHE A 191 -4.50 30.63 14.33
N GLY A 192 -3.66 31.63 14.09
CA GLY A 192 -2.55 31.53 13.15
C GLY A 192 -1.55 30.45 13.53
N LEU A 193 -1.09 30.42 14.78
CA LEU A 193 -0.19 29.36 15.29
C LEU A 193 -0.82 27.96 15.22
N ALA A 194 -2.13 27.84 15.48
CA ALA A 194 -2.85 26.58 15.34
C ALA A 194 -2.94 26.05 13.89
N THR A 195 -2.61 26.89 12.89
CA THR A 195 -2.47 26.45 11.48
C THR A 195 -1.07 25.93 11.17
N LEU A 196 -0.06 26.25 11.98
CA LEU A 196 1.33 25.80 11.82
C LEU A 196 1.58 24.41 12.41
N ASP A 197 0.90 24.07 13.52
CA ASP A 197 0.85 22.70 14.07
C ASP A 197 -0.59 22.17 14.12
N PRO A 198 -1.21 21.94 12.95
CA PRO A 198 -2.57 21.46 12.88
C PRO A 198 -2.58 20.01 13.37
N LYS A 199 -3.05 19.75 14.60
CA LYS A 199 -3.41 18.38 15.04
C LYS A 199 -4.42 17.81 14.03
N GLY A 200 -3.97 16.96 13.11
CA GLY A 200 -4.77 16.51 11.97
C GLY A 200 -6.01 15.74 12.42
N LYS A 201 -7.04 15.71 11.58
CA LYS A 201 -8.16 14.79 11.76
C LYS A 201 -7.66 13.35 11.57
N LYS A 202 -8.20 12.47 12.42
CA LYS A 202 -8.02 11.02 12.28
C LYS A 202 -9.28 10.41 11.71
N VAL A 203 -9.13 9.36 10.92
CA VAL A 203 -10.22 8.49 10.45
C VAL A 203 -9.92 7.06 10.86
N GLU A 204 -10.98 6.29 11.10
CA GLU A 204 -10.83 4.85 11.30
C GLU A 204 -10.73 4.16 9.93
N PHE A 205 -9.71 3.33 9.75
CA PHE A 205 -9.48 2.57 8.51
C PHE A 205 -9.11 1.12 8.86
N ILE A 206 -9.79 0.16 8.23
CA ILE A 206 -9.69 -1.27 8.58
C ILE A 206 -9.16 -2.06 7.38
N HIS A 207 -8.20 -2.95 7.63
CA HIS A 207 -7.61 -3.83 6.62
C HIS A 207 -7.09 -5.12 7.26
N LYS A 208 -8.03 -5.97 7.70
CA LYS A 208 -7.70 -7.26 8.36
C LYS A 208 -6.74 -8.14 7.55
N ARG A 209 -6.83 -8.10 6.21
CA ARG A 209 -5.82 -8.69 5.34
C ARG A 209 -4.80 -7.60 5.02
N ASN A 210 -3.69 -7.60 5.76
CA ASN A 210 -2.65 -6.59 5.58
C ASN A 210 -1.43 -7.15 4.84
N LEU A 211 -1.43 -6.99 3.51
CA LEU A 211 -0.33 -7.41 2.65
C LEU A 211 1.02 -6.78 3.06
N LEU A 212 1.03 -5.52 3.51
CA LEU A 212 2.25 -4.82 3.91
C LEU A 212 2.85 -5.38 5.21
N SER A 213 2.04 -5.94 6.09
CA SER A 213 2.51 -6.53 7.35
C SER A 213 3.42 -7.73 7.09
N ASP A 214 3.08 -8.57 6.11
CA ASP A 214 3.91 -9.73 5.76
C ASP A 214 5.24 -9.31 5.16
N ILE A 215 5.26 -8.25 4.33
CA ILE A 215 6.49 -7.66 3.78
C ILE A 215 7.37 -7.10 4.91
N TRP A 216 6.79 -6.36 5.86
CA TRP A 216 7.52 -5.78 6.97
C TRP A 216 8.14 -6.83 7.89
N ASN A 217 7.42 -7.92 8.14
CA ASN A 217 7.84 -8.99 9.05
C ASN A 217 8.77 -10.02 8.41
N GLU A 218 8.95 -9.99 7.08
CA GLU A 218 9.92 -10.82 6.33
C GLU A 218 9.85 -12.33 6.69
N LYS A 219 8.63 -12.87 6.82
CA LYS A 219 8.44 -14.29 7.14
C LYS A 219 8.88 -15.18 5.97
N LEU A 220 9.35 -16.39 6.30
CA LEU A 220 9.69 -17.39 5.27
C LEU A 220 8.50 -17.79 4.40
N THR A 221 7.29 -17.76 4.96
CA THR A 221 6.04 -18.01 4.24
C THR A 221 4.99 -16.97 4.58
N SER A 222 4.08 -16.72 3.65
CA SER A 222 2.92 -15.85 3.85
C SER A 222 1.64 -16.57 3.45
N THR A 223 0.59 -16.41 4.25
CA THR A 223 -0.77 -16.88 3.93
C THR A 223 -1.53 -15.88 3.04
N ASN A 224 -0.98 -14.69 2.84
CA ASN A 224 -1.60 -13.62 2.05
C ASN A 224 -1.11 -13.58 0.61
N PHE A 225 -0.08 -14.35 0.25
CA PHE A 225 0.49 -14.41 -1.09
C PHE A 225 0.52 -15.84 -1.62
N PRO A 226 0.40 -16.04 -2.95
CA PRO A 226 0.71 -17.32 -3.56
C PRO A 226 2.17 -17.71 -3.29
N PRO A 227 2.48 -19.01 -3.04
CA PRO A 227 3.83 -19.47 -2.74
C PRO A 227 4.86 -19.07 -3.80
N PHE A 228 4.49 -19.14 -5.09
CA PHE A 228 5.33 -18.72 -6.20
C PHE A 228 5.76 -17.25 -6.06
N ILE A 229 4.80 -16.33 -5.87
CA ILE A 229 5.08 -14.90 -5.75
C ILE A 229 5.92 -14.61 -4.50
N TRP A 230 5.57 -15.23 -3.37
CA TRP A 230 6.32 -15.05 -2.13
C TRP A 230 7.78 -15.51 -2.26
N TYR A 231 8.00 -16.62 -2.96
CA TYR A 231 9.35 -17.09 -3.27
C TYR A 231 10.12 -16.09 -4.14
N MET A 232 9.49 -15.53 -5.18
CA MET A 232 10.11 -14.49 -6.02
C MET A 232 10.53 -13.24 -5.24
N TYR A 233 9.77 -12.89 -4.19
CA TYR A 233 10.05 -11.76 -3.31
C TYR A 233 11.18 -12.00 -2.31
N THR A 234 11.30 -13.23 -1.81
CA THR A 234 12.18 -13.60 -0.70
C THR A 234 13.52 -14.17 -1.16
N GLU A 235 13.61 -14.77 -2.35
CA GLU A 235 14.84 -15.38 -2.84
C GLU A 235 15.78 -14.31 -3.45
N PRO A 236 16.98 -14.09 -2.87
CA PRO A 236 17.88 -13.02 -3.30
C PRO A 236 18.39 -13.14 -4.74
N ARG A 237 18.48 -14.36 -5.28
CA ARG A 237 18.99 -14.60 -6.65
C ARG A 237 18.09 -14.05 -7.76
N PHE A 238 16.86 -13.65 -7.45
CA PHE A 238 16.01 -12.94 -8.42
C PHE A 238 16.35 -11.45 -8.54
N SER A 239 17.16 -10.92 -7.62
CA SER A 239 17.67 -9.55 -7.66
C SER A 239 19.08 -9.48 -8.25
N ARG A 240 19.45 -8.31 -8.79
CA ARG A 240 20.80 -8.07 -9.34
C ARG A 240 21.88 -8.07 -8.27
N ASP A 241 21.55 -7.58 -7.07
CA ASP A 241 22.52 -7.36 -6.00
C ASP A 241 22.57 -8.52 -5.00
N ASN A 242 21.92 -9.65 -5.29
CA ASN A 242 21.74 -10.78 -4.36
C ASN A 242 21.16 -10.36 -3.01
N VAL A 243 20.26 -9.39 -3.02
CA VAL A 243 19.44 -8.97 -1.87
C VAL A 243 17.99 -9.26 -2.21
N ALA A 244 17.23 -9.84 -1.28
CA ALA A 244 15.82 -10.14 -1.51
C ALA A 244 15.04 -8.86 -1.85
N ALA A 245 14.01 -8.98 -2.69
CA ALA A 245 13.21 -7.82 -3.08
C ALA A 245 12.53 -7.19 -1.86
N ILE A 246 12.04 -8.02 -0.93
CA ILE A 246 11.39 -7.53 0.30
C ILE A 246 12.33 -6.80 1.24
N GLU A 247 13.58 -7.27 1.36
CA GLU A 247 14.60 -6.62 2.18
C GLU A 247 14.92 -5.23 1.62
N SER A 248 15.09 -5.16 0.29
CA SER A 248 15.37 -3.90 -0.42
C SER A 248 14.20 -2.92 -0.30
N ILE A 249 12.97 -3.40 -0.44
CA ILE A 249 11.75 -2.61 -0.31
C ILE A 249 11.57 -2.11 1.12
N LYS A 250 11.74 -2.98 2.12
CA LYS A 250 11.65 -2.64 3.54
C LYS A 250 12.68 -1.59 3.93
N ALA A 251 13.93 -1.76 3.51
CA ALA A 251 14.98 -0.76 3.72
C ALA A 251 14.60 0.59 3.08
N GLY A 252 14.05 0.58 1.87
CA GLY A 252 13.51 1.77 1.20
C GLY A 252 12.38 2.43 1.99
N TRP A 253 11.44 1.66 2.54
CA TRP A 253 10.36 2.19 3.38
C TRP A 253 10.88 2.81 4.66
N LEU A 254 11.79 2.13 5.35
CA LEU A 254 12.41 2.64 6.55
C LEU A 254 13.08 4.00 6.29
N HIS A 255 13.86 4.09 5.21
CA HIS A 255 14.57 5.31 4.84
C HIS A 255 13.62 6.44 4.40
N TYR A 256 12.80 6.20 3.37
CA TYR A 256 12.02 7.26 2.72
C TYR A 256 10.70 7.61 3.43
N GLN A 257 10.09 6.66 4.16
CA GLN A 257 8.78 6.88 4.79
C GLN A 257 8.90 7.05 6.30
N PHE A 258 9.93 6.44 6.90
CA PHE A 258 10.17 6.48 8.33
C PHE A 258 11.42 7.24 8.75
N ASP A 259 12.13 7.91 7.84
CA ASP A 259 13.30 8.74 8.16
C ASP A 259 14.35 7.95 8.98
N ASP A 260 14.54 6.68 8.64
CA ASP A 260 15.39 5.72 9.34
C ASP A 260 14.99 5.42 10.81
N ASP A 261 13.80 5.84 11.25
CA ASP A 261 13.27 5.57 12.60
C ASP A 261 12.54 4.21 12.67
N GLN A 262 13.31 3.18 13.02
CA GLN A 262 12.82 1.82 13.19
C GLN A 262 11.70 1.72 14.24
N LYS A 263 11.79 2.45 15.36
CA LYS A 263 10.80 2.37 16.44
C LYS A 263 9.46 2.95 15.98
N ARG A 264 9.49 4.04 15.22
CA ARG A 264 8.30 4.61 14.60
C ARG A 264 7.69 3.66 13.58
N ALA A 265 8.52 3.00 12.76
CA ALA A 265 8.05 2.03 11.78
C ALA A 265 7.38 0.82 12.45
N ASP A 266 8.02 0.22 13.44
CA ASP A 266 7.52 -0.98 14.14
C ASP A 266 6.23 -0.74 14.93
N SER A 267 6.00 0.49 15.40
CA SER A 267 4.76 0.90 16.09
C SER A 267 3.70 1.47 15.15
N SER A 268 3.97 1.51 13.84
CA SER A 268 3.07 2.10 12.86
C SER A 268 1.79 1.29 12.69
N VAL A 269 0.65 1.99 12.70
CA VAL A 269 -0.66 1.39 12.42
C VAL A 269 -0.71 0.75 11.03
N ILE A 270 0.14 1.19 10.08
CA ILE A 270 0.24 0.69 8.71
C ILE A 270 0.47 -0.83 8.66
N PHE A 271 1.17 -1.41 9.62
CA PHE A 271 1.48 -2.85 9.67
C PHE A 271 0.55 -3.66 10.59
N SER A 272 -0.47 -3.03 11.16
CA SER A 272 -1.51 -3.67 12.00
C SER A 272 -2.75 -4.08 11.18
N ASP A 273 -3.83 -4.56 11.82
CA ASP A 273 -5.09 -4.92 11.12
C ASP A 273 -5.99 -3.70 10.80
N GLY A 274 -5.55 -2.50 11.18
CA GLY A 274 -6.32 -1.26 11.07
C GLY A 274 -6.30 -0.44 12.36
N GLY A 275 -6.91 0.74 12.31
CA GLY A 275 -6.94 1.65 13.45
C GLY A 275 -7.25 3.08 13.06
N MET A 276 -6.76 4.03 13.85
CA MET A 276 -6.96 5.45 13.61
C MET A 276 -5.77 6.03 12.82
N TYR A 277 -6.05 6.46 11.59
CA TYR A 277 -5.06 6.99 10.66
C TYR A 277 -5.16 8.51 10.56
N PHE A 278 -4.01 9.18 10.53
CA PHE A 278 -3.89 10.51 9.96
C PHE A 278 -3.74 10.45 8.44
N SER A 279 -3.90 11.58 7.76
CA SER A 279 -3.69 11.67 6.31
C SER A 279 -2.29 11.18 5.90
N LYS A 280 -1.23 11.64 6.62
CA LYS A 280 0.15 11.20 6.37
C LYS A 280 0.33 9.67 6.48
N ASP A 281 -0.37 9.01 7.40
CA ASP A 281 -0.29 7.55 7.54
C ASP A 281 -0.92 6.83 6.32
N LEU A 282 -2.01 7.39 5.78
CA LEU A 282 -2.67 6.89 4.58
C LEU A 282 -1.79 7.12 3.34
N GLN A 283 -1.24 8.32 3.20
CA GLN A 283 -0.30 8.65 2.12
C GLN A 283 0.89 7.68 2.08
N ILE A 284 1.51 7.42 3.23
CA ILE A 284 2.61 6.46 3.34
C ILE A 284 2.14 5.05 2.92
N ARG A 285 0.98 4.60 3.42
CA ARG A 285 0.43 3.29 3.09
C ARG A 285 0.14 3.16 1.58
N ALA A 286 -0.44 4.17 0.95
CA ALA A 286 -0.70 4.19 -0.49
C ALA A 286 0.61 4.08 -1.28
N ALA A 287 1.62 4.88 -0.91
CA ALA A 287 2.94 4.80 -1.54
C ALA A 287 3.57 3.40 -1.43
N MET A 288 3.47 2.75 -0.27
CA MET A 288 3.95 1.37 -0.06
C MET A 288 3.19 0.36 -0.93
N LEU A 289 1.87 0.48 -1.04
CA LEU A 289 1.04 -0.40 -1.89
C LEU A 289 1.38 -0.23 -3.38
N ASN A 290 1.55 1.01 -3.85
CA ASN A 290 1.94 1.32 -5.23
C ASN A 290 3.35 0.80 -5.56
N GLN A 291 4.27 0.85 -4.59
CA GLN A 291 5.59 0.25 -4.73
C GLN A 291 5.51 -1.28 -4.84
N MET A 292 4.70 -1.93 -3.99
CA MET A 292 4.49 -3.38 -4.08
C MET A 292 3.84 -3.80 -5.38
N GLN A 293 2.84 -3.06 -5.86
CA GLN A 293 2.22 -3.27 -7.17
C GLN A 293 3.29 -3.26 -8.28
N SER A 294 4.18 -2.26 -8.26
CA SER A 294 5.28 -2.15 -9.23
C SER A 294 6.24 -3.33 -9.14
N ALA A 295 6.67 -3.71 -7.93
CA ALA A 295 7.53 -4.86 -7.70
C ALA A 295 6.90 -6.18 -8.16
N THR A 296 5.60 -6.35 -7.93
CA THR A 296 4.81 -7.50 -8.42
C THR A 296 4.86 -7.59 -9.93
N ARG A 297 4.57 -6.48 -10.62
CA ARG A 297 4.56 -6.45 -12.10
C ARG A 297 5.92 -6.73 -12.69
N THR A 298 7.03 -6.42 -12.00
CA THR A 298 8.38 -6.74 -12.47
C THR A 298 8.63 -8.25 -12.58
N ILE A 299 7.94 -9.09 -11.80
CA ILE A 299 8.05 -10.56 -11.91
C ILE A 299 7.70 -11.06 -13.32
N ASN A 300 6.82 -10.36 -14.05
CA ASN A 300 6.52 -10.67 -15.45
C ASN A 300 7.78 -10.66 -16.35
N GLN A 301 8.75 -9.78 -16.07
CA GLN A 301 9.99 -9.74 -16.83
C GLN A 301 10.78 -11.04 -16.66
N THR A 302 10.86 -11.54 -15.42
CA THR A 302 11.51 -12.80 -15.10
C THR A 302 10.80 -13.98 -15.77
N ILE A 303 9.47 -14.03 -15.72
CA ILE A 303 8.68 -15.07 -16.43
C ILE A 303 8.93 -15.04 -17.93
N ASN A 304 9.02 -13.86 -18.54
CA ASN A 304 9.33 -13.73 -19.97
C ASN A 304 10.69 -14.33 -20.34
N TYR A 305 11.71 -14.17 -19.49
CA TYR A 305 13.01 -14.83 -19.74
C TYR A 305 12.90 -16.35 -19.70
N LEU A 306 12.12 -16.92 -18.77
CA LEU A 306 11.88 -18.36 -18.73
C LEU A 306 11.14 -18.86 -19.97
N LEU A 307 10.12 -18.14 -20.43
CA LEU A 307 9.39 -18.51 -21.65
C LEU A 307 10.33 -18.56 -22.87
N LEU A 308 11.26 -17.59 -22.98
CA LEU A 308 12.26 -17.59 -24.04
C LEU A 308 13.24 -18.78 -23.93
N ASP A 309 13.68 -19.13 -22.72
CA ASP A 309 14.55 -20.29 -22.50
C ASP A 309 13.82 -21.60 -22.83
N LEU A 310 12.54 -21.72 -22.43
CA LEU A 310 11.69 -22.88 -22.74
C LEU A 310 11.46 -23.03 -24.25
N ASP A 311 11.19 -21.94 -24.97
CA ASP A 311 11.01 -22.01 -26.42
C ASP A 311 12.28 -22.42 -27.14
N LYS A 312 13.46 -21.93 -26.72
CA LYS A 312 14.76 -22.39 -27.25
C LYS A 312 15.00 -23.87 -26.98
N LEU A 313 14.62 -24.36 -25.79
CA LEU A 313 14.78 -25.77 -25.44
C LEU A 313 13.89 -26.65 -26.33
N ILE A 314 12.70 -26.19 -26.68
CA ILE A 314 11.70 -27.01 -27.37
C ILE A 314 11.91 -27.03 -28.89
N LEU A 315 12.37 -25.92 -29.49
CA LEU A 315 12.80 -25.85 -30.90
C LEU A 315 13.99 -26.79 -31.19
#